data_AF-A0A5J5EHE3-F1
#
_entry.id   AF-A0A5J5EHE3-F1
#
_cell.length_a   1.000
_cell.length_b   1.000
_cell.length_c   1.000
_cell.angle_alpha   90.00
_cell.angle_beta   90.00
_cell.angle_gamma   90.00
#
_symmetry.space_group_name_H-M   'P 1'
#
loop_
_entity.id
_entity.type
_entity.pdbx_description
1 polymer ?
#
loop_
_entity_poly.entity_id
_entity_poly.type
_entity_poly.pdbx_seq_one_letter_code
_entity_poly.pdbx_strand_id
1 'polypeptide(L)' 'VSPKLGPQRAGPFKVIEKVGENACRVDIPNDWRIWPVISLRNLTKAPDGPDPYDR' A
#
# COMPACT_ATOMS: atom_id res chain seq x y z
N VAL A 1 15.60 11.20 -20.66
CA VAL A 1 15.05 9.82 -20.77
C VAL A 1 13.68 9.83 -20.13
N SER A 2 12.60 9.65 -20.88
CA SER A 2 11.24 9.62 -20.30
C SER A 2 11.08 8.34 -19.48
N PRO A 3 10.64 8.41 -18.22
CA PRO A 3 10.46 7.20 -17.41
C PRO A 3 9.38 6.32 -18.04
N LYS A 4 9.64 5.02 -18.08
CA LYS A 4 8.70 4.03 -18.58
C LYS A 4 7.48 4.00 -17.64
N LEU A 5 6.32 4.41 -18.15
CA LEU A 5 5.07 4.36 -17.41
C LEU A 5 4.71 2.89 -17.17
N GLY A 6 4.63 2.51 -15.90
CA GLY A 6 4.24 1.18 -15.45
C GLY A 6 3.44 1.27 -14.15
N PRO A 7 2.82 0.18 -13.71
CA PRO A 7 2.09 0.16 -12.45
C PRO A 7 3.01 0.56 -11.30
N GLN A 8 2.65 1.62 -10.60
CA GLN A 8 3.36 2.09 -9.40
C GLN A 8 2.68 1.50 -8.15
N ARG A 9 3.49 1.28 -7.12
CA ARG A 9 3.02 0.88 -5.79
C ARG A 9 3.47 1.92 -4.79
N ALA A 10 2.75 2.03 -3.70
CA ALA A 10 3.03 2.98 -2.62
C ALA A 10 3.05 2.24 -1.28
N GLY A 11 3.83 2.73 -0.34
CA GLY A 11 4.05 2.09 0.97
C GLY A 11 5.49 1.61 1.14
N PRO A 12 5.84 1.02 2.29
CA PRO A 12 5.00 0.17 3.14
C PRO A 12 4.00 0.92 4.03
N PHE A 13 2.80 0.38 4.18
CA PHE A 13 1.79 0.86 5.13
C PHE A 13 1.57 -0.15 6.25
N LYS A 14 1.35 0.36 7.46
CA LYS A 14 0.99 -0.47 8.60
C LYS A 14 -0.49 -0.86 8.52
N VAL A 15 -0.80 -2.13 8.72
CA VAL A 15 -2.18 -2.59 8.90
C VAL A 15 -2.61 -2.25 10.33
N ILE A 16 -3.68 -1.47 10.47
CA ILE A 16 -4.26 -1.11 11.76
C ILE A 16 -5.19 -2.24 12.23
N GLU A 17 -6.10 -2.67 11.36
CA GLU A 17 -7.08 -3.71 11.68
C GLU A 17 -7.57 -4.44 10.42
N LYS A 18 -8.09 -5.66 10.62
CA LYS A 18 -8.77 -6.42 9.57
C LYS A 18 -10.27 -6.16 9.68
N VAL A 19 -10.82 -5.43 8.70
CA VAL A 19 -12.24 -5.01 8.69
C VAL A 19 -13.15 -6.12 8.17
N GLY A 20 -12.62 -7.04 7.36
CA GLY A 20 -13.34 -8.22 6.87
C GLY A 20 -12.40 -9.26 6.30
N GLU A 21 -12.94 -10.36 5.77
CA GLU A 21 -12.11 -11.46 5.25
C GLU A 21 -11.10 -11.00 4.20
N ASN A 22 -11.54 -10.11 3.31
CA ASN A 22 -10.79 -9.61 2.14
C ASN A 22 -10.41 -8.12 2.22
N ALA A 23 -10.58 -7.46 3.37
CA ALA A 23 -10.33 -6.02 3.51
C ALA A 23 -9.66 -5.69 4.84
N CYS A 24 -8.72 -4.75 4.81
CA CYS A 24 -8.04 -4.25 6.01
C CYS A 24 -7.95 -2.73 5.99
N ARG A 25 -7.98 -2.14 7.18
CA ARG A 25 -7.71 -0.72 7.38
C ARG A 25 -6.20 -0.55 7.54
N VAL A 26 -5.63 0.33 6.74
CA VAL A 26 -4.21 0.66 6.72
C VAL A 26 -4.00 2.10 7.18
N ASP A 27 -2.85 2.34 7.78
CA ASP A 27 -2.40 3.66 8.21
C ASP A 27 -1.86 4.42 7.00
N ILE A 28 -2.75 5.18 6.35
CA ILE A 28 -2.43 6.02 5.18
C ILE A 28 -2.34 7.47 5.65
N PRO A 29 -1.36 8.26 5.16
CA PRO A 29 -1.32 9.70 5.41
C PRO A 29 -2.65 10.38 5.05
N ASN A 30 -3.16 11.20 5.97
CA ASN A 30 -4.43 11.90 5.78
C ASN A 30 -4.41 12.84 4.55
N ASP A 31 -3.22 13.29 4.15
CA ASP A 31 -3.02 14.17 2.99
C ASP A 31 -3.43 13.53 1.67
N TRP A 32 -3.46 12.19 1.60
CA TRP A 32 -3.82 11.48 0.38
C TRP A 32 -5.32 11.54 0.11
N ARG A 33 -6.15 11.82 1.13
CA ARG A 33 -7.61 11.91 1.02
C ARG A 33 -8.25 10.66 0.41
N ILE A 34 -7.64 9.50 0.65
CA ILE A 34 -8.13 8.18 0.24
C ILE A 34 -8.78 7.49 1.44
N TRP A 35 -9.83 6.71 1.19
CA TRP A 35 -10.44 5.90 2.23
C TRP A 35 -9.46 4.84 2.76
N PRO A 36 -9.20 4.74 4.08
CA PRO A 36 -8.11 3.91 4.62
C PRO A 36 -8.42 2.41 4.63
N VAL A 37 -9.58 1.97 4.12
CA VAL A 37 -9.94 0.55 4.03
C VAL A 37 -9.69 0.06 2.61
N ILE A 38 -8.72 -0.86 2.47
CA ILE A 38 -8.22 -1.35 1.18
C ILE A 38 -8.45 -2.86 1.07
N SER A 39 -8.79 -3.32 -0.13
CA SER A 39 -8.92 -4.75 -0.45
C SER A 39 -7.56 -5.43 -0.44
N LEU A 40 -7.49 -6.63 0.13
CA LEU A 40 -6.28 -7.47 0.16
C LEU A 40 -5.75 -7.76 -1.25
N ARG A 41 -6.61 -7.79 -2.28
CA ARG A 41 -6.18 -7.98 -3.68
C ARG A 41 -5.32 -6.84 -4.22
N ASN A 42 -5.46 -5.64 -3.65
CA ASN A 42 -4.68 -4.46 -4.01
C ASN A 42 -3.41 -4.30 -3.15
N LEU A 43 -3.20 -5.18 -2.17
CA LEU A 43 -2.07 -5.16 -1.28
C LEU A 43 -1.10 -6.29 -1.61
N THR A 44 0.16 -6.07 -1.29
CA THR A 44 1.21 -7.08 -1.31
C THR A 44 1.92 -7.05 0.03
N LYS A 45 2.33 -8.20 0.55
CA LYS A 45 3.13 -8.25 1.77
C LYS A 45 4.37 -7.37 1.57
N ALA A 46 4.66 -6.52 2.54
CA ALA A 46 5.90 -5.74 2.54
C ALA A 46 7.10 -6.70 2.50
N PRO A 47 8.20 -6.35 1.81
CA PRO A 47 9.42 -7.13 1.86
C PRO A 47 9.92 -7.20 3.31
N ASP A 48 10.51 -8.33 3.71
CA ASP A 48 11.10 -8.50 5.04
C ASP A 48 12.44 -7.73 5.19
N GLY A 49 12.89 -7.02 4.14
CA GLY A 49 14.12 -6.24 4.06
C GLY A 49 13.90 -4.86 3.41
N PRO A 50 14.97 -4.16 2.98
CA PRO A 50 14.86 -2.83 2.37
C PRO A 50 13.98 -2.87 1.11
N ASP A 51 13.19 -1.82 0.88
CA ASP A 51 12.34 -1.73 -0.31
C ASP A 51 13.23 -1.71 -1.57
N PRO A 52 13.13 -2.72 -2.46
CA PRO A 52 13.95 -2.77 -3.66
C PRO A 52 13.68 -1.61 -4.64
N TYR A 53 12.64 -0.82 -4.41
CA TYR A 53 12.25 0.31 -5.26
C TYR A 53 12.40 1.68 -4.58
N ASP A 54 12.89 1.74 -3.34
CA ASP A 54 13.16 2.97 -2.57
C ASP A 54 12.02 4.01 -2.69
N ARG A 55 10.78 3.56 -2.41
CA ARG A 55 9.53 4.29 -2.68
C ARG A 55 9.15 5.28 -1.58
#